data_AF-A0AAN6HBQ3-F1
#
_entry.id   AF-A0AAN6HBQ3-F1
#
_cell.length_a   1.000
_cell.length_b   1.000
_cell.length_c   1.000
_cell.angle_alpha   90.00
_cell.angle_beta   90.00
_cell.angle_gamma   90.00
#
_symmetry.space_group_name_H-M   'P 1'
#
loop_
_entity.id
_entity.type
_entity.pdbx_description
1 polymer ?
#
loop_
_entity_poly.entity_id
_entity_poly.type
_entity_poly.pdbx_seq_one_letter_code
_entity_poly.pdbx_strand_id
1 'polypeptide(L)'
;MANTSGAIARITREIAQVQKNTDLSLAVAVRDSDVRHIRALIIGPPETPYEYGFFEFDVKMPKEYPIKSPQVRAITTNGGRTRFNPNVYNEGKVCLSILGTWRGNPGEEWSSAQGLESVLLSIQSLMSANPYENEPGFENYKKDEPNPKAYVEKIQHETLRIAVIQRLEGLLGITKDDTSDCLHASKRARIKGVFSPSADNKVENEYPNMSNKPALHHSGSSGSNTPPPEDQDQSLSPDSSVHEYDAEATFADLDEAQWDPFADLMKRRFLWYYDTYLRTIEQGIVQHPGGRTQFKRMEFEYPPNSMGGHFNYPQLRTRLMAIKTALDAEQKDWTAQSLRHIKESTQLSAQLAFQFTQSALKWNNNSSLEISLPDPANPFLWHLTLFGKPMTNLDGGIFQLTLAIPPTFPDAQPRVTFQTPIIHHRVGGTTGIVVYFPKKEGEIAEHLTAIVESIEDEGETARFDPRAVVNPEAFELYWGGEEKRKVYGRKLRRSARESGEDGC
;
A
#
# COMPACT_ATOMS: atom_id res chain seq x y z
N MET A 1 11.80 27.51 -32.11
CA MET A 1 10.44 27.18 -31.67
C MET A 1 10.46 25.76 -31.12
N ALA A 2 10.23 25.55 -29.83
CA ALA A 2 10.23 24.21 -29.24
C ALA A 2 9.02 23.42 -29.78
N ASN A 3 9.26 22.21 -30.29
CA ASN A 3 8.24 21.28 -30.78
C ASN A 3 7.41 20.74 -29.60
N THR A 4 6.57 21.61 -29.04
CA THR A 4 5.84 21.36 -27.79
C THR A 4 4.79 20.27 -27.97
N SER A 5 4.17 20.18 -29.15
CA SER A 5 3.21 19.13 -29.49
C SER A 5 3.87 17.75 -29.60
N GLY A 6 5.04 17.65 -30.25
CA GLY A 6 5.80 16.41 -30.35
C GLY A 6 6.29 15.90 -29.00
N ALA A 7 6.77 16.80 -28.13
CA ALA A 7 7.23 16.46 -26.78
C ALA A 7 6.08 15.93 -25.91
N ILE A 8 4.91 16.60 -25.91
CA ILE A 8 3.74 16.15 -25.15
C ILE A 8 3.26 14.78 -25.64
N ALA A 9 3.15 14.58 -26.96
CA ALA A 9 2.74 13.29 -27.52
C ALA A 9 3.69 12.15 -27.14
N ARG A 10 5.00 12.42 -27.03
CA ARG A 10 5.99 11.46 -26.55
C ARG A 10 5.79 11.14 -25.07
N ILE A 11 5.62 12.16 -24.21
CA ILE A 11 5.41 11.99 -22.76
C ILE A 11 4.15 11.16 -22.49
N THR A 12 3.01 11.52 -23.10
CA THR A 12 1.75 10.79 -22.92
C THR A 12 1.88 9.32 -23.35
N ARG A 13 2.62 9.04 -24.42
CA ARG A 13 2.88 7.66 -24.87
C ARG A 13 3.72 6.88 -23.87
N GLU A 14 4.78 7.48 -23.33
CA GLU A 14 5.64 6.84 -22.33
C GLU A 14 4.89 6.57 -21.02
N ILE A 15 4.06 7.50 -20.56
CA ILE A 15 3.19 7.30 -19.38
C ILE A 15 2.25 6.12 -19.63
N ALA A 16 1.54 6.10 -20.76
CA ALA A 16 0.63 5.03 -21.11
C ALA A 16 1.34 3.67 -21.27
N GLN A 17 2.61 3.66 -21.72
CA GLN A 17 3.42 2.46 -21.80
C GLN A 17 3.73 1.91 -20.41
N VAL A 18 4.17 2.76 -19.46
CA VAL A 18 4.46 2.33 -18.10
C VAL A 18 3.18 1.87 -17.38
N GLN A 19 2.06 2.57 -17.55
CA GLN A 19 0.77 2.18 -16.96
C GLN A 19 0.22 0.86 -17.51
N LYS A 20 0.56 0.50 -18.75
CA LYS A 20 0.19 -0.80 -19.35
C LYS A 20 1.19 -1.91 -19.04
N ASN A 21 2.37 -1.58 -18.53
CA ASN A 21 3.38 -2.58 -18.20
C ASN A 21 2.86 -3.44 -17.05
N THR A 22 3.04 -4.76 -17.15
CA THR A 22 2.66 -5.71 -16.09
C THR A 22 3.69 -5.79 -14.97
N ASP A 23 4.73 -4.97 -15.02
CA ASP A 23 5.71 -4.84 -13.94
C ASP A 23 5.04 -4.30 -12.68
N LEU A 24 4.83 -5.18 -11.71
CA LEU A 24 4.17 -4.86 -10.44
C LEU A 24 4.95 -3.88 -9.57
N SER A 25 6.19 -3.57 -9.93
CA SER A 25 7.08 -2.74 -9.14
C SER A 25 7.09 -1.28 -9.53
N LEU A 26 6.57 -0.91 -10.70
CA LEU A 26 6.55 0.47 -11.18
C LEU A 26 5.10 0.93 -11.36
N ALA A 27 4.78 2.10 -10.83
CA ALA A 27 3.52 2.78 -11.11
C ALA A 27 3.77 4.27 -11.37
N VAL A 28 3.02 4.84 -12.32
CA VAL A 28 3.10 6.26 -12.65
C VAL A 28 1.72 6.88 -12.73
N ALA A 29 1.62 8.11 -12.28
CA ALA A 29 0.40 8.89 -12.31
C ALA A 29 0.70 10.33 -12.70
N VAL A 30 -0.26 10.96 -13.34
CA VAL A 30 -0.14 12.30 -13.87
C VAL A 30 -1.50 12.99 -13.75
N ARG A 31 -1.49 14.31 -13.58
CA ARG A 31 -2.72 15.11 -13.66
C ARG A 31 -2.95 15.54 -15.09
N ASP A 32 -4.21 15.62 -15.50
CA ASP A 32 -4.58 16.14 -16.82
C ASP A 32 -4.16 17.62 -16.99
N SER A 33 -4.06 18.36 -15.88
CA SER A 33 -3.61 19.76 -15.86
C SER A 33 -2.12 19.95 -16.13
N ASP A 34 -1.27 18.97 -15.80
CA ASP A 34 0.18 19.03 -16.05
C ASP A 34 0.78 17.66 -16.38
N VAL A 35 0.75 17.33 -17.67
CA VAL A 35 1.34 16.08 -18.19
C VAL A 35 2.86 16.00 -18.05
N ARG A 36 3.54 17.11 -17.72
CA ARG A 36 5.00 17.14 -17.55
C ARG A 36 5.42 16.86 -16.12
N HIS A 37 4.51 16.86 -15.16
CA HIS A 37 4.76 16.50 -13.77
C HIS A 37 4.16 15.13 -13.47
N ILE A 38 5.04 14.14 -13.33
CA ILE A 38 4.67 12.74 -13.15
C ILE A 38 5.04 12.34 -11.73
N ARG A 39 4.10 11.75 -11.01
CA ARG A 39 4.36 10.99 -9.79
C ARG A 39 4.73 9.57 -10.18
N ALA A 40 5.77 9.04 -9.57
CA ALA A 40 6.17 7.65 -9.75
C ALA A 40 6.28 6.96 -8.39
N LEU A 41 5.90 5.68 -8.36
CA LEU A 41 6.11 4.77 -7.25
C LEU A 41 6.98 3.61 -7.73
N ILE A 42 8.05 3.34 -6.99
CA ILE A 42 8.90 2.16 -7.16
C ILE A 42 8.73 1.30 -5.91
N ILE A 43 8.27 0.07 -6.09
CA ILE A 43 8.27 -0.94 -5.04
C ILE A 43 9.68 -1.53 -4.96
N GLY A 44 10.25 -1.52 -3.77
CA GLY A 44 11.63 -1.99 -3.56
C GLY A 44 11.78 -3.48 -3.92
N PRO A 45 12.88 -3.87 -4.60
CA PRO A 45 13.03 -5.24 -5.11
C PRO A 45 13.09 -6.30 -3.99
N PRO A 46 12.57 -7.51 -4.24
CA PRO A 46 12.69 -8.62 -3.31
C PRO A 46 14.15 -9.01 -3.05
N GLU A 47 14.43 -9.58 -1.88
CA GLU A 47 15.78 -10.00 -1.46
C GLU A 47 16.81 -8.85 -1.27
N THR A 48 16.33 -7.61 -1.20
CA THR A 48 17.13 -6.41 -0.94
C THR A 48 16.70 -5.75 0.37
N PRO A 49 17.49 -4.87 0.99
CA PRO A 49 17.03 -4.12 2.16
C PRO A 49 15.89 -3.13 1.83
N TYR A 50 15.48 -3.01 0.57
CA TYR A 50 14.35 -2.20 0.13
C TYR A 50 13.06 -3.01 -0.03
N GLU A 51 13.13 -4.33 0.18
CA GLU A 51 12.08 -5.29 -0.15
C GLU A 51 10.67 -4.79 0.21
N TYR A 52 9.88 -4.62 -0.86
CA TYR A 52 8.49 -4.21 -0.83
C TYR A 52 8.21 -2.85 -0.18
N GLY A 53 9.21 -1.98 -0.01
CA GLY A 53 9.00 -0.58 0.41
C GLY A 53 8.39 0.27 -0.70
N PHE A 54 7.57 1.27 -0.34
CA PHE A 54 6.98 2.21 -1.28
C PHE A 54 7.84 3.48 -1.42
N PHE A 55 8.61 3.56 -2.51
CA PHE A 55 9.50 4.69 -2.80
C PHE A 55 8.86 5.61 -3.85
N GLU A 56 8.44 6.80 -3.42
CA GLU A 56 7.82 7.79 -4.30
C GLU A 56 8.84 8.77 -4.85
N PHE A 57 8.63 9.19 -6.10
CA PHE A 57 9.46 10.13 -6.84
C PHE A 57 8.59 11.15 -7.59
N ASP A 58 9.03 12.41 -7.59
CA ASP A 58 8.55 13.42 -8.53
C ASP A 58 9.46 13.42 -9.76
N VAL A 59 8.86 13.35 -10.95
CA VAL A 59 9.54 13.39 -12.24
C VAL A 59 9.01 14.58 -13.05
N LYS A 60 9.89 15.52 -13.40
CA LYS A 60 9.56 16.71 -14.17
C LYS A 60 10.20 16.68 -15.55
N MET A 61 9.36 16.63 -16.58
CA MET A 61 9.76 16.62 -17.98
C MET A 61 10.03 18.05 -18.49
N PRO A 62 11.29 18.42 -18.84
CA PRO A 62 11.61 19.77 -19.29
C PRO A 62 10.95 20.10 -20.63
N LYS A 63 10.85 21.39 -20.97
CA LYS A 63 10.25 21.83 -22.24
C LYS A 63 10.99 21.27 -23.46
N GLU A 64 12.28 21.01 -23.30
CA GLU A 64 13.19 20.45 -24.29
C GLU A 64 13.20 18.91 -24.35
N TYR A 65 12.37 18.22 -23.56
CA TYR A 65 12.26 16.76 -23.63
C TYR A 65 11.89 16.28 -25.04
N PRO A 66 12.52 15.21 -25.59
CA PRO A 66 13.51 14.32 -24.97
C PRO A 66 14.98 14.72 -25.21
N ILE A 67 15.26 15.94 -25.68
CA ILE A 67 16.64 16.40 -25.90
C ILE A 67 17.37 16.55 -24.56
N LYS A 68 16.69 17.05 -23.53
CA LYS A 68 17.18 17.08 -22.14
C LYS A 68 16.52 15.98 -21.30
N SER A 69 17.26 15.44 -20.34
CA SER A 69 16.79 14.45 -19.37
C SER A 69 15.69 15.02 -18.47
N PRO A 70 14.81 14.15 -17.91
CA PRO A 70 13.89 14.56 -16.86
C PRO A 70 14.65 14.93 -15.59
N GLN A 71 14.04 15.81 -14.78
CA GLN A 71 14.49 16.06 -13.41
C GLN A 71 13.75 15.10 -12.47
N VAL A 72 14.47 14.41 -11.59
CA VAL A 72 13.90 13.45 -10.66
C VAL A 72 14.25 13.81 -9.22
N ARG A 73 13.27 13.73 -8.33
CA ARG A 73 13.43 13.94 -6.88
C ARG A 73 12.75 12.82 -6.10
N ALA A 74 13.48 12.17 -5.21
CA ALA A 74 12.91 11.21 -4.26
C ALA A 74 12.11 11.94 -3.17
N ILE A 75 10.91 11.43 -2.90
CA ILE A 75 9.95 12.01 -1.94
C ILE A 75 9.99 11.26 -0.61
N THR A 76 10.18 9.94 -0.67
CA THR A 76 10.34 9.09 0.51
C THR A 76 11.69 9.33 1.18
N THR A 77 11.83 10.44 1.91
CA THR A 77 13.10 10.88 2.53
C THR A 77 12.98 11.24 4.01
N ASN A 78 11.78 11.07 4.59
CA ASN A 78 11.47 11.47 5.96
C ASN A 78 11.81 12.95 6.22
N GLY A 79 11.46 13.82 5.27
CA GLY A 79 11.67 15.28 5.37
C GLY A 79 13.15 15.65 5.45
N GLY A 80 14.01 15.05 4.60
CA GLY A 80 15.43 15.39 4.57
C GLY A 80 16.31 14.58 5.53
N ARG A 81 15.79 13.57 6.23
CA ARG A 81 16.51 12.89 7.34
C ARG A 81 17.00 11.48 7.02
N THR A 82 16.51 10.88 5.94
CA THR A 82 16.81 9.49 5.61
C THR A 82 17.48 9.40 4.26
N ARG A 83 18.75 8.97 4.26
CA ARG A 83 19.53 8.64 3.07
C ARG A 83 19.34 7.16 2.76
N PHE A 84 18.47 6.85 1.81
CA PHE A 84 18.15 5.46 1.48
C PHE A 84 19.25 4.77 0.67
N ASN A 85 20.07 5.49 -0.08
CA ASN A 85 21.09 4.91 -0.94
C ASN A 85 22.25 5.91 -1.13
N PRO A 86 23.49 5.46 -1.41
CA PRO A 86 24.55 6.37 -1.85
C PRO A 86 24.15 7.31 -2.97
N ASN A 87 23.34 6.84 -3.91
CA ASN A 87 22.84 7.61 -5.04
C ASN A 87 21.44 8.22 -4.81
N VAL A 88 20.84 8.06 -3.64
CA VAL A 88 19.55 8.69 -3.27
C VAL A 88 19.75 9.44 -1.96
N TYR A 89 20.07 10.73 -2.10
CA TYR A 89 20.43 11.60 -0.99
C TYR A 89 19.23 11.86 -0.09
N ASN A 90 19.48 12.21 1.16
CA ASN A 90 18.43 12.53 2.12
C ASN A 90 17.54 13.71 1.70
N GLU A 91 18.04 14.70 0.98
CA GLU A 91 17.26 15.82 0.43
C GLU A 91 16.42 15.44 -0.81
N GLY A 92 16.55 14.21 -1.29
CA GLY A 92 15.80 13.68 -2.42
C GLY A 92 16.53 13.74 -3.77
N LYS A 93 17.77 14.24 -3.82
CA LYS A 93 18.58 14.21 -5.04
C LYS A 93 18.90 12.75 -5.44
N VAL A 94 18.63 12.42 -6.71
CA VAL A 94 18.97 11.13 -7.31
C VAL A 94 20.19 11.30 -8.23
N CYS A 95 21.23 10.50 -8.01
CA CYS A 95 22.50 10.56 -8.73
C CYS A 95 22.59 9.42 -9.76
N LEU A 96 22.32 9.72 -11.03
CA LEU A 96 22.41 8.78 -12.15
C LEU A 96 23.04 9.47 -13.37
N SER A 97 23.85 8.75 -14.13
CA SER A 97 24.48 9.26 -15.36
C SER A 97 23.44 9.66 -16.41
N ILE A 98 22.38 8.85 -16.55
CA ILE A 98 21.28 9.10 -17.47
C ILE A 98 20.42 10.32 -17.09
N LEU A 99 20.58 10.84 -15.87
CA LEU A 99 19.95 12.09 -15.42
C LEU A 99 20.93 13.28 -15.50
N GLY A 100 22.20 13.05 -15.84
CA GLY A 100 23.25 14.07 -15.80
C GLY A 100 23.65 14.49 -14.38
N THR A 101 23.24 13.73 -13.36
CA THR A 101 23.53 14.02 -11.94
C THR A 101 24.67 13.18 -11.38
N TRP A 102 25.25 12.31 -12.20
CA TRP A 102 26.41 11.47 -11.90
C TRP A 102 27.31 11.32 -13.13
N ARG A 103 28.58 10.93 -12.92
CA ARG A 103 29.52 10.66 -14.02
C ARG A 103 29.17 9.31 -14.64
N GLY A 104 29.05 9.25 -15.96
CA GLY A 104 28.93 8.01 -16.73
C GLY A 104 30.10 7.85 -17.69
N ASN A 105 30.32 6.63 -18.17
CA ASN A 105 31.18 6.39 -19.32
C ASN A 105 30.48 6.92 -20.59
N PRO A 106 31.23 7.18 -21.68
CA PRO A 106 30.63 7.52 -22.97
C PRO A 106 29.56 6.49 -23.38
N GLY A 107 28.33 6.95 -23.57
CA GLY A 107 27.17 6.10 -23.90
C GLY A 107 26.27 5.71 -22.71
N GLU A 108 26.69 5.97 -21.47
CA GLU A 108 25.86 5.77 -20.26
C GLU A 108 25.11 7.05 -19.83
N GLU A 109 25.35 8.16 -20.52
CA GLU A 109 24.69 9.45 -20.29
C GLU A 109 23.35 9.53 -21.04
N TRP A 110 22.54 10.55 -20.71
CA TRP A 110 21.23 10.77 -21.33
C TRP A 110 21.32 10.82 -22.85
N SER A 111 20.42 10.09 -23.51
CA SER A 111 20.12 10.28 -24.93
C SER A 111 18.61 10.26 -25.16
N SER A 112 18.15 10.91 -26.22
CA SER A 112 16.72 10.92 -26.59
C SER A 112 16.14 9.56 -26.97
N ALA A 113 16.97 8.51 -27.01
CA ALA A 113 16.52 7.12 -27.15
C ALA A 113 15.94 6.57 -25.84
N GLN A 114 16.37 7.09 -24.69
CA GLN A 114 15.87 6.74 -23.37
C GLN A 114 14.50 7.40 -23.11
N GLY A 115 13.81 6.92 -22.08
CA GLY A 115 12.51 7.44 -21.67
C GLY A 115 12.20 7.18 -20.20
N LEU A 116 10.99 7.53 -19.78
CA LEU A 116 10.49 7.40 -18.41
C LEU A 116 10.76 6.01 -17.81
N GLU A 117 10.40 4.95 -18.52
CA GLU A 117 10.59 3.57 -18.08
C GLU A 117 12.06 3.26 -17.77
N SER A 118 12.98 3.61 -18.68
CA SER A 118 14.41 3.39 -18.46
C SER A 118 14.97 4.19 -17.28
N VAL A 119 14.42 5.38 -17.02
CA VAL A 119 14.78 6.18 -15.85
C VAL A 119 14.34 5.48 -14.57
N LEU A 120 13.09 5.03 -14.50
CA LEU A 120 12.55 4.35 -13.32
C LEU A 120 13.27 3.01 -13.05
N LEU A 121 13.56 2.22 -14.09
CA LEU A 121 14.34 0.99 -13.98
C LEU A 121 15.77 1.26 -13.49
N SER A 122 16.40 2.35 -13.95
CA SER A 122 17.75 2.73 -13.48
C SER A 122 17.77 3.18 -12.02
N ILE A 123 16.68 3.78 -11.53
CA ILE A 123 16.53 4.11 -10.11
C ILE A 123 16.33 2.83 -9.30
N GLN A 124 15.47 1.92 -9.77
CA GLN A 124 15.25 0.64 -9.10
C GLN A 124 16.53 -0.20 -9.05
N SER A 125 17.39 -0.17 -10.07
CA SER A 125 18.66 -0.91 -10.06
C SER A 125 19.64 -0.43 -8.98
N LEU A 126 19.50 0.80 -8.47
CA LEU A 126 20.27 1.27 -7.32
C LEU A 126 19.88 0.54 -6.02
N MET A 127 18.66 -0.02 -5.97
CA MET A 127 18.13 -0.73 -4.80
C MET A 127 18.66 -2.16 -4.76
N SER A 128 19.99 -2.35 -4.81
CA SER A 128 20.63 -3.67 -4.83
C SER A 128 20.60 -4.37 -3.46
N ALA A 129 20.93 -5.66 -3.45
CA ALA A 129 21.08 -6.43 -2.21
C ALA A 129 22.22 -5.93 -1.30
N ASN A 130 23.16 -5.18 -1.87
CA ASN A 130 24.31 -4.60 -1.19
C ASN A 130 24.49 -3.12 -1.60
N PRO A 131 23.63 -2.21 -1.14
CA PRO A 131 23.68 -0.81 -1.58
C PRO A 131 24.91 -0.06 -1.06
N TYR A 132 25.80 -0.71 -0.31
CA TYR A 132 27.08 -0.16 0.10
C TYR A 132 28.05 -0.02 -1.09
N GLU A 133 27.95 -0.93 -2.08
CA GLU A 133 28.80 -0.94 -3.28
C GLU A 133 28.52 0.22 -4.25
N ASN A 134 27.38 0.88 -4.06
CA ASN A 134 26.97 2.03 -4.86
C ASN A 134 27.78 3.30 -4.55
N GLU A 135 28.53 3.33 -3.45
CA GLU A 135 29.43 4.43 -3.13
C GLU A 135 30.77 4.26 -3.88
N PRO A 136 31.25 5.31 -4.60
CA PRO A 136 32.55 5.27 -5.27
C PRO A 136 33.70 4.83 -4.36
N GLY A 137 34.46 3.84 -4.82
CA GLY A 137 35.59 3.28 -4.10
C GLY A 137 35.22 2.17 -3.11
N PHE A 138 33.94 1.79 -3.00
CA PHE A 138 33.44 0.72 -2.14
C PHE A 138 32.88 -0.49 -2.92
N GLU A 139 33.14 -0.59 -4.22
CA GLU A 139 32.54 -1.57 -5.14
C GLU A 139 32.93 -3.03 -4.80
N ASN A 140 34.08 -3.24 -4.15
CA ASN A 140 34.61 -4.57 -3.86
C ASN A 140 34.15 -5.15 -2.51
N TYR A 141 33.40 -4.39 -1.71
CA TYR A 141 32.93 -4.83 -0.40
C TYR A 141 31.76 -5.81 -0.53
N LYS A 142 31.87 -6.95 0.16
CA LYS A 142 30.82 -7.97 0.16
C LYS A 142 29.76 -7.67 1.22
N LYS A 143 28.50 -8.00 0.91
CA LYS A 143 27.33 -7.81 1.78
C LYS A 143 27.52 -8.28 3.23
N ASP A 144 28.23 -9.40 3.43
CA ASP A 144 28.40 -10.03 4.75
C ASP A 144 29.51 -9.39 5.60
N GLU A 145 30.29 -8.46 5.03
CA GLU A 145 31.30 -7.73 5.77
C GLU A 145 30.67 -6.77 6.80
N PRO A 146 31.38 -6.43 7.90
CA PRO A 146 30.77 -5.70 9.02
C PRO A 146 30.13 -4.35 8.67
N ASN A 147 30.73 -3.57 7.76
CA ASN A 147 30.21 -2.26 7.35
C ASN A 147 29.01 -2.41 6.39
N PRO A 148 29.13 -3.13 5.25
CA PRO A 148 27.99 -3.43 4.38
C PRO A 148 26.80 -4.03 5.10
N LYS A 149 27.03 -5.02 5.96
CA LYS A 149 25.96 -5.67 6.74
C LYS A 149 25.22 -4.68 7.64
N ALA A 150 25.96 -3.84 8.38
CA ALA A 150 25.36 -2.82 9.22
C ALA A 150 24.60 -1.76 8.41
N TYR A 151 25.05 -1.45 7.18
CA TYR A 151 24.34 -0.55 6.28
C TYR A 151 23.04 -1.19 5.75
N VAL A 152 23.09 -2.45 5.32
CA VAL A 152 21.93 -3.23 4.87
C VAL A 152 20.86 -3.31 5.95
N GLU A 153 21.24 -3.68 7.19
CA GLU A 153 20.31 -3.75 8.33
C GLU A 153 19.63 -2.39 8.57
N LYS A 154 20.42 -1.31 8.51
CA LYS A 154 19.93 0.06 8.69
C LYS A 154 18.92 0.47 7.60
N ILE A 155 19.21 0.19 6.33
CA ILE A 155 18.29 0.44 5.23
C ILE A 155 17.01 -0.39 5.40
N GLN A 156 17.11 -1.67 5.73
CA GLN A 156 15.96 -2.56 5.94
C GLN A 156 15.01 -2.04 7.01
N HIS A 157 15.56 -1.57 8.14
CA HIS A 157 14.76 -0.95 9.19
C HIS A 157 14.03 0.31 8.69
N GLU A 158 14.74 1.20 8.00
CA GLU A 158 14.19 2.47 7.53
C GLU A 158 13.19 2.30 6.38
N THR A 159 13.36 1.28 5.53
CA THR A 159 12.38 0.85 4.52
C THR A 159 11.05 0.52 5.19
N LEU A 160 11.07 -0.37 6.20
CA LEU A 160 9.86 -0.73 6.95
C LEU A 160 9.27 0.51 7.67
N ARG A 161 10.11 1.29 8.34
CA ARG A 161 9.64 2.40 9.18
C ARG A 161 9.02 3.54 8.36
N ILE A 162 9.64 3.91 7.24
CA ILE A 162 9.28 5.11 6.47
C ILE A 162 8.52 4.74 5.21
N ALA A 163 9.13 3.91 4.36
CA ALA A 163 8.59 3.59 3.04
C ALA A 163 7.35 2.67 3.11
N VAL A 164 7.11 2.01 4.24
CA VAL A 164 5.90 1.20 4.47
C VAL A 164 5.02 1.82 5.56
N ILE A 165 5.48 1.78 6.81
CA ILE A 165 4.64 2.05 7.97
C ILE A 165 4.22 3.53 8.04
N GLN A 166 5.18 4.46 8.07
CA GLN A 166 4.85 5.89 8.18
C GLN A 166 4.00 6.37 7.00
N ARG A 167 4.23 5.83 5.80
CA ARG A 167 3.45 6.19 4.63
C ARG A 167 1.99 5.75 4.75
N LEU A 168 1.74 4.52 5.20
CA LEU A 168 0.39 3.99 5.39
C LEU A 168 -0.32 4.60 6.60
N GLU A 169 0.39 4.94 7.66
CA GLU A 169 -0.18 5.72 8.76
C GLU A 169 -0.73 7.06 8.27
N GLY A 170 0.02 7.75 7.40
CA GLY A 170 -0.46 8.98 6.76
C GLY A 170 -1.73 8.76 5.91
N LEU A 171 -1.78 7.69 5.12
CA LEU A 171 -2.94 7.33 4.29
C LEU A 171 -4.19 6.96 5.09
N LEU A 172 -4.01 6.44 6.31
CA LEU A 172 -5.06 5.94 7.17
C LEU A 172 -5.38 6.90 8.33
N GLY A 173 -4.71 8.05 8.40
CA GLY A 173 -4.88 9.03 9.47
C GLY A 173 -4.47 8.51 10.86
N ILE A 174 -3.60 7.50 10.94
CA ILE A 174 -3.17 6.90 12.21
C ILE A 174 -2.17 7.86 12.87
N THR A 175 -2.51 8.36 14.05
CA THR A 175 -1.63 9.21 14.84
C THR A 175 -0.75 8.37 15.76
N LYS A 176 0.31 8.99 16.33
CA LYS A 176 1.20 8.28 17.27
C LYS A 176 0.47 7.80 18.54
N ASP A 177 -0.63 8.44 18.93
CA ASP A 177 -1.38 8.13 20.14
C ASP A 177 -2.28 6.89 19.96
N ASP A 178 -2.80 6.66 18.75
CA ASP A 178 -3.67 5.51 18.40
C ASP A 178 -2.96 4.15 18.53
N THR A 179 -1.62 4.15 18.48
CA THR A 179 -0.80 2.92 18.59
C THR A 179 -0.82 2.30 19.99
N SER A 180 -1.27 3.05 21.00
CA SER A 180 -1.37 2.59 22.39
C SER A 180 -2.62 1.73 22.63
N ASP A 181 -3.73 1.98 21.92
CA ASP A 181 -5.01 1.28 22.10
C ASP A 181 -5.03 -0.12 21.45
N CYS A 182 -4.25 -0.34 20.38
CA CYS A 182 -4.12 -1.66 19.75
C CYS A 182 -3.55 -2.73 20.70
N LEU A 183 -2.71 -2.36 21.67
CA LEU A 183 -2.16 -3.25 22.69
C LEU A 183 -3.24 -3.84 23.62
N HIS A 184 -4.35 -3.12 23.83
CA HIS A 184 -5.47 -3.58 24.65
C HIS A 184 -6.41 -4.52 23.89
N ALA A 185 -6.60 -4.32 22.58
CA ALA A 185 -7.42 -5.18 21.74
C ALA A 185 -6.81 -6.59 21.57
N SER A 186 -5.50 -6.69 21.30
CA SER A 186 -4.82 -7.99 21.11
C SER A 186 -4.72 -8.82 22.39
N LYS A 187 -4.63 -8.19 23.57
CA LYS A 187 -4.70 -8.91 24.87
C LYS A 187 -6.10 -9.48 25.14
N ARG A 188 -7.16 -8.80 24.70
CA ARG A 188 -8.55 -9.29 24.83
C ARG A 188 -8.85 -10.46 23.89
N ALA A 189 -8.26 -10.47 22.69
CA ALA A 189 -8.43 -11.55 21.73
C ALA A 189 -7.74 -12.86 22.17
N ARG A 190 -6.56 -12.78 22.79
CA ARG A 190 -5.80 -13.95 23.25
C ARG A 190 -6.45 -14.72 24.41
N ILE A 191 -7.35 -14.07 25.18
CA ILE A 191 -8.07 -14.68 26.30
C ILE A 191 -9.35 -15.42 25.84
N LYS A 192 -9.82 -15.21 24.60
CA LYS A 192 -11.03 -15.85 24.07
C LYS A 192 -10.79 -17.10 23.21
N GLY A 193 -9.55 -17.56 23.10
CA GLY A 193 -9.17 -18.75 22.32
C GLY A 193 -9.20 -20.05 23.14
N VAL A 194 -10.35 -20.44 23.68
CA VAL A 194 -10.64 -21.83 24.06
C VAL A 194 -12.11 -22.09 23.74
N PHE A 195 -12.37 -22.95 22.75
CA PHE A 195 -13.71 -23.35 22.32
C PHE A 195 -14.08 -24.71 22.93
N SER A 196 -15.30 -24.83 23.48
CA SER A 196 -16.13 -26.06 23.55
C SER A 196 -17.48 -25.77 24.24
N PRO A 197 -18.54 -26.59 24.02
CA PRO A 197 -19.82 -26.06 23.53
C PRO A 197 -21.06 -26.27 24.42
N SER A 198 -22.14 -25.58 24.00
CA SER A 198 -23.58 -25.87 24.16
C SER A 198 -24.35 -25.49 25.45
N ALA A 199 -25.50 -24.87 25.16
CA ALA A 199 -26.86 -25.05 25.73
C ALA A 199 -27.49 -23.93 26.59
N ASP A 200 -28.66 -23.51 26.09
CA ASP A 200 -29.92 -23.12 26.74
C ASP A 200 -30.13 -21.73 27.40
N ASN A 201 -31.00 -20.96 26.71
CA ASN A 201 -32.14 -20.15 27.17
C ASN A 201 -32.18 -19.67 28.64
N LYS A 202 -32.30 -18.34 28.81
CA LYS A 202 -33.52 -17.72 29.38
C LYS A 202 -33.54 -16.19 29.27
N VAL A 203 -34.74 -15.72 28.98
CA VAL A 203 -35.24 -14.33 28.97
C VAL A 203 -35.21 -13.74 30.37
N GLU A 204 -34.84 -12.47 30.52
CA GLU A 204 -35.55 -11.52 31.40
C GLU A 204 -35.19 -10.06 31.12
N ASN A 205 -36.25 -9.24 31.12
CA ASN A 205 -36.27 -7.78 30.99
C ASN A 205 -35.72 -7.13 32.27
N GLU A 206 -35.14 -5.93 32.16
CA GLU A 206 -35.44 -4.83 33.10
C GLU A 206 -34.90 -3.48 32.60
N TYR A 207 -35.80 -2.51 32.47
CA TYR A 207 -35.51 -1.07 32.42
C TYR A 207 -35.46 -0.52 33.86
N PRO A 208 -34.78 0.63 34.08
CA PRO A 208 -35.51 1.66 34.83
C PRO A 208 -35.39 3.07 34.26
N ASN A 209 -36.59 3.56 33.96
CA ASN A 209 -37.22 4.86 34.15
C ASN A 209 -36.45 6.09 34.69
N MET A 210 -36.87 7.23 34.13
CA MET A 210 -36.57 8.63 34.45
C MET A 210 -37.07 9.09 35.83
N SER A 211 -36.46 10.16 36.38
CA SER A 211 -37.20 11.23 37.08
C SER A 211 -36.38 12.53 37.28
N ASN A 212 -36.68 13.52 36.43
CA ASN A 212 -37.14 14.88 36.74
C ASN A 212 -36.51 15.77 37.87
N LYS A 213 -35.95 16.91 37.41
CA LYS A 213 -36.37 18.33 37.67
C LYS A 213 -35.71 19.16 38.82
N PRO A 214 -35.83 20.52 38.81
CA PRO A 214 -34.68 21.44 38.61
C PRO A 214 -34.55 22.55 39.69
N ALA A 215 -33.56 23.45 39.58
CA ALA A 215 -33.60 24.76 40.24
C ALA A 215 -32.80 25.86 39.49
N LEU A 216 -33.40 27.05 39.47
CA LEU A 216 -32.98 28.34 38.89
C LEU A 216 -32.30 29.25 39.96
N HIS A 217 -31.84 30.43 39.50
CA HIS A 217 -31.37 31.64 40.21
C HIS A 217 -29.83 31.77 40.36
N HIS A 218 -29.17 32.93 40.24
CA HIS A 218 -29.54 34.34 40.03
C HIS A 218 -28.28 35.11 39.53
N SER A 219 -28.55 36.25 38.90
CA SER A 219 -27.67 37.36 38.48
C SER A 219 -26.78 38.00 39.57
N GLY A 220 -25.68 38.65 39.16
CA GLY A 220 -25.03 39.71 39.95
C GLY A 220 -23.79 40.30 39.26
N SER A 221 -23.88 41.55 38.80
CA SER A 221 -22.78 42.37 38.32
C SER A 221 -22.09 43.12 39.47
N SER A 222 -20.84 43.53 39.27
CA SER A 222 -20.28 44.77 39.86
C SER A 222 -19.01 45.17 39.11
N GLY A 223 -18.89 46.47 38.83
CA GLY A 223 -17.71 47.11 38.25
C GLY A 223 -17.26 48.31 39.09
N SER A 224 -16.04 48.77 38.85
CA SER A 224 -15.49 50.09 39.26
C SER A 224 -14.19 50.34 38.47
N ASN A 225 -14.15 51.27 37.49
CA ASN A 225 -13.75 52.70 37.57
C ASN A 225 -12.28 52.91 38.01
N THR A 226 -11.31 53.39 37.20
CA THR A 226 -11.05 54.78 36.70
C THR A 226 -9.62 54.83 36.04
N PRO A 227 -9.08 55.94 35.47
CA PRO A 227 -9.42 56.74 34.27
C PRO A 227 -8.20 56.85 33.26
N PRO A 228 -8.24 57.65 32.15
CA PRO A 228 -7.36 57.49 30.97
C PRO A 228 -6.21 58.52 30.87
N PRO A 229 -5.28 58.35 29.89
CA PRO A 229 -4.66 59.46 29.17
C PRO A 229 -4.93 59.34 27.66
N GLU A 230 -5.61 60.34 27.07
CA GLU A 230 -5.06 61.47 26.31
C GLU A 230 -4.60 61.13 24.88
N ASP A 231 -5.30 61.77 23.95
CA ASP A 231 -5.18 61.69 22.50
C ASP A 231 -3.77 62.04 21.98
N GLN A 232 -3.25 61.21 21.08
CA GLN A 232 -2.32 61.66 20.05
C GLN A 232 -2.83 61.21 18.68
N ASP A 233 -3.27 62.23 17.95
CA ASP A 233 -3.65 62.23 16.55
C ASP A 233 -2.42 61.87 15.68
N GLN A 234 -2.47 60.72 14.99
CA GLN A 234 -1.60 60.43 13.86
C GLN A 234 -2.43 59.84 12.72
N SER A 235 -2.53 60.65 11.67
CA SER A 235 -3.09 60.36 10.36
C SER A 235 -2.69 58.99 9.82
N LEU A 236 -3.67 58.09 9.65
CA LEU A 236 -3.52 56.84 8.90
C LEU A 236 -3.81 57.10 7.41
N SER A 237 -2.80 56.85 6.58
CA SER A 237 -2.91 56.69 5.14
C SER A 237 -3.80 55.50 4.77
N PRO A 238 -4.58 55.55 3.68
CA PRO A 238 -5.40 54.42 3.26
C PRO A 238 -4.52 53.44 2.47
N ASP A 239 -4.01 52.42 3.14
CA ASP A 239 -3.49 51.23 2.46
C ASP A 239 -4.19 50.00 3.01
N SER A 240 -5.49 49.90 2.70
CA SER A 240 -6.20 48.62 2.77
C SER A 240 -5.89 47.87 1.49
N SER A 241 -4.76 47.15 1.46
CA SER A 241 -4.58 46.07 0.49
C SER A 241 -5.69 45.06 0.72
N VAL A 242 -6.72 45.12 -0.13
CA VAL A 242 -7.73 44.06 -0.21
C VAL A 242 -6.96 42.81 -0.59
N HIS A 243 -6.74 41.91 0.37
CA HIS A 243 -6.28 40.56 0.09
C HIS A 243 -7.39 39.90 -0.72
N GLU A 244 -7.22 39.89 -2.03
CA GLU A 244 -8.08 39.16 -2.96
C GLU A 244 -7.93 37.68 -2.61
N TYR A 245 -9.00 37.08 -2.07
CA TYR A 245 -9.05 35.67 -1.75
C TYR A 245 -9.04 34.89 -3.06
N ASP A 246 -7.88 34.36 -3.44
CA ASP A 246 -7.73 33.51 -4.60
C ASP A 246 -8.25 32.10 -4.26
N ALA A 247 -9.55 31.92 -4.47
CA ALA A 247 -10.24 30.66 -4.28
C ALA A 247 -9.69 29.56 -5.20
N GLU A 248 -9.11 29.91 -6.36
CA GLU A 248 -8.57 28.97 -7.33
C GLU A 248 -7.20 28.48 -6.90
N ALA A 249 -6.31 29.37 -6.42
CA ALA A 249 -5.05 28.97 -5.79
C ALA A 249 -5.28 28.14 -4.52
N THR A 250 -6.24 28.54 -3.68
CA THR A 250 -6.59 27.78 -2.47
C THR A 250 -7.16 26.40 -2.80
N PHE A 251 -8.01 26.31 -3.83
CA PHE A 251 -8.53 25.02 -4.30
C PHE A 251 -7.43 24.15 -4.92
N ALA A 252 -6.53 24.73 -5.71
CA ALA A 252 -5.40 24.02 -6.29
C ALA A 252 -4.44 23.48 -5.21
N ASP A 253 -4.16 24.26 -4.17
CA ASP A 253 -3.33 23.84 -3.03
C ASP A 253 -4.00 22.72 -2.22
N LEU A 254 -5.31 22.80 -2.01
CA LEU A 254 -6.09 21.74 -1.34
C LEU A 254 -6.16 20.47 -2.20
N ASP A 255 -6.37 20.60 -3.50
CA ASP A 255 -6.39 19.48 -4.45
C ASP A 255 -5.00 18.83 -4.58
N GLU A 256 -3.91 19.61 -4.60
CA GLU A 256 -2.53 19.11 -4.55
C GLU A 256 -2.24 18.36 -3.25
N ALA A 257 -2.73 18.87 -2.12
CA ALA A 257 -2.62 18.18 -0.83
C ALA A 257 -3.47 16.88 -0.75
N GLN A 258 -4.53 16.77 -1.54
CA GLN A 258 -5.46 15.63 -1.52
C GLN A 258 -5.11 14.53 -2.54
N TRP A 259 -4.27 14.83 -3.54
CA TRP A 259 -3.98 13.88 -4.62
C TRP A 259 -2.90 12.87 -4.27
N ASP A 260 -3.38 11.66 -3.97
CA ASP A 260 -2.53 10.51 -3.70
C ASP A 260 -2.86 9.35 -4.65
N PRO A 261 -2.32 9.38 -5.88
CA PRO A 261 -2.72 8.45 -6.93
C PRO A 261 -2.31 7.00 -6.66
N PHE A 262 -1.49 6.75 -5.64
CA PHE A 262 -1.01 5.42 -5.28
C PHE A 262 -1.60 4.90 -3.97
N ALA A 263 -2.50 5.66 -3.33
CA ALA A 263 -3.06 5.31 -2.03
C ALA A 263 -3.66 3.90 -2.01
N ASP A 264 -4.58 3.58 -2.91
CA ASP A 264 -5.20 2.25 -2.97
C ASP A 264 -4.18 1.15 -3.35
N LEU A 265 -3.27 1.44 -4.30
CA LEU A 265 -2.22 0.50 -4.70
C LEU A 265 -1.34 0.12 -3.51
N MET A 266 -0.87 1.09 -2.72
CA MET A 266 -0.06 0.85 -1.54
C MET A 266 -0.84 0.07 -0.47
N LYS A 267 -2.12 0.39 -0.22
CA LYS A 267 -2.98 -0.36 0.71
C LYS A 267 -3.15 -1.82 0.29
N ARG A 268 -3.36 -2.09 -1.02
CA ARG A 268 -3.43 -3.46 -1.55
C ARG A 268 -2.13 -4.21 -1.41
N ARG A 269 -1.03 -3.60 -1.87
CA ARG A 269 0.31 -4.21 -1.82
C ARG A 269 0.76 -4.45 -0.38
N PHE A 270 0.38 -3.59 0.56
CA PHE A 270 0.61 -3.85 1.97
C PHE A 270 -0.02 -5.15 2.45
N LEU A 271 -1.29 -5.39 2.09
CA LEU A 271 -1.99 -6.63 2.46
C LEU A 271 -1.34 -7.87 1.84
N TRP A 272 -0.77 -7.73 0.65
CA TRP A 272 0.00 -8.79 -0.03
C TRP A 272 1.28 -9.12 0.74
N TYR A 273 2.05 -8.09 1.10
CA TYR A 273 3.39 -8.26 1.69
C TYR A 273 3.40 -8.32 3.23
N TYR A 274 2.22 -8.28 3.86
CA TYR A 274 2.07 -8.24 5.32
C TYR A 274 2.87 -9.34 6.04
N ASP A 275 2.78 -10.59 5.57
CA ASP A 275 3.50 -11.72 6.16
C ASP A 275 5.02 -11.59 6.03
N THR A 276 5.50 -11.03 4.91
CA THR A 276 6.92 -10.74 4.71
C THR A 276 7.39 -9.65 5.67
N TYR A 277 6.66 -8.53 5.78
CA TYR A 277 7.02 -7.46 6.71
C TYR A 277 7.07 -7.95 8.15
N LEU A 278 6.06 -8.73 8.57
CA LEU A 278 6.00 -9.27 9.93
C LEU A 278 7.19 -10.19 10.20
N ARG A 279 7.53 -11.09 9.28
CA ARG A 279 8.70 -11.97 9.38
C ARG A 279 9.99 -11.17 9.53
N THR A 280 10.20 -10.16 8.69
CA THR A 280 11.39 -9.31 8.71
C THR A 280 11.50 -8.54 10.03
N ILE A 281 10.36 -8.06 10.57
CA ILE A 281 10.32 -7.40 11.87
C ILE A 281 10.67 -8.38 13.00
N GLU A 282 10.10 -9.57 13.02
CA GLU A 282 10.38 -10.58 14.06
C GLU A 282 11.86 -11.01 14.05
N GLN A 283 12.46 -11.16 12.87
CA GLN A 283 13.91 -11.39 12.75
C GLN A 283 14.73 -10.21 13.31
N GLY A 284 14.30 -8.97 13.01
CA GLY A 284 14.93 -7.77 13.54
C GLY A 284 14.83 -7.64 15.07
N ILE A 285 13.73 -8.11 15.69
CA ILE A 285 13.58 -8.17 17.16
C ILE A 285 14.61 -9.11 17.77
N VAL A 286 14.87 -10.26 17.14
CA VAL A 286 15.87 -11.22 17.60
C VAL A 286 17.30 -10.66 17.46
N GLN A 287 17.59 -9.97 16.36
CA GLN A 287 18.91 -9.42 16.08
C GLN A 287 19.25 -8.18 16.94
N HIS A 288 18.25 -7.35 17.26
CA HIS A 288 18.41 -6.11 18.02
C HIS A 288 17.56 -6.12 19.31
N PRO A 289 17.88 -7.00 20.29
CA PRO A 289 17.11 -7.12 21.51
C PRO A 289 17.19 -5.83 22.34
N GLY A 290 16.05 -5.22 22.64
CA GLY A 290 15.95 -3.97 23.41
C GLY A 290 15.59 -2.72 22.58
N GLY A 291 15.62 -2.80 21.25
CA GLY A 291 15.01 -1.78 20.37
C GLY A 291 15.57 -0.36 20.50
N ARG A 292 16.85 -0.22 20.88
CA ARG A 292 17.55 1.08 21.02
C ARG A 292 19.00 1.07 20.55
N THR A 293 19.44 0.03 19.82
CA THR A 293 20.78 -0.02 19.23
C THR A 293 20.92 1.11 18.21
N GLN A 294 21.92 1.97 18.39
CA GLN A 294 22.16 3.09 17.46
C GLN A 294 22.62 2.58 16.11
N PHE A 295 22.20 3.30 15.06
CA PHE A 295 22.70 3.08 13.72
C PHE A 295 24.21 3.34 13.66
N LYS A 296 24.94 2.38 13.09
CA LYS A 296 26.33 2.61 12.71
C LYS A 296 26.36 3.65 11.59
N ARG A 297 27.19 4.68 11.76
CA ARG A 297 27.50 5.65 10.72
C ARG A 297 28.56 5.06 9.79
N MET A 298 28.29 5.08 8.49
CA MET A 298 29.23 4.66 7.46
C MET A 298 30.24 5.77 7.16
N GLU A 299 31.40 5.40 6.64
CA GLU A 299 32.52 6.31 6.35
C GLU A 299 32.13 7.40 5.33
N PHE A 300 31.25 7.06 4.39
CA PHE A 300 30.73 7.97 3.37
C PHE A 300 29.52 8.82 3.82
N GLU A 301 29.05 8.68 5.06
CA GLU A 301 27.94 9.48 5.57
C GLU A 301 28.47 10.74 6.26
N TYR A 302 28.20 11.91 5.68
CA TYR A 302 28.60 13.20 6.23
C TYR A 302 27.46 14.22 6.11
N PRO A 303 27.24 15.07 7.14
CA PRO A 303 26.22 16.11 7.07
C PRO A 303 26.39 17.00 5.83
N PRO A 304 25.29 17.40 5.17
CA PRO A 304 23.90 17.09 5.53
C PRO A 304 23.47 15.67 5.13
N ASN A 305 24.16 14.99 4.22
CA ASN A 305 23.79 13.67 3.67
C ASN A 305 24.21 12.49 4.55
N SER A 306 23.52 12.33 5.69
CA SER A 306 23.76 11.25 6.65
C SER A 306 22.46 10.65 7.17
N MET A 307 22.52 9.44 7.73
CA MET A 307 21.35 8.78 8.31
C MET A 307 21.66 8.24 9.71
N GLY A 308 21.20 9.00 10.71
CA GLY A 308 21.23 8.61 12.13
C GLY A 308 19.91 8.01 12.60
N GLY A 309 19.90 7.44 13.80
CA GLY A 309 18.72 6.81 14.39
C GLY A 309 19.07 5.59 15.23
N HIS A 310 18.07 4.78 15.53
CA HIS A 310 18.23 3.51 16.24
C HIS A 310 17.23 2.48 15.71
N PHE A 311 17.58 1.21 15.83
CA PHE A 311 16.65 0.12 15.54
C PHE A 311 15.54 0.09 16.58
N ASN A 312 14.28 -0.07 16.18
CA ASN A 312 13.13 -0.24 17.08
C ASN A 312 12.05 -1.16 16.47
N TYR A 313 12.45 -2.38 16.10
CA TYR A 313 11.53 -3.39 15.56
C TYR A 313 10.30 -3.69 16.42
N PRO A 314 10.35 -3.71 17.78
CA PRO A 314 9.16 -3.89 18.59
C PRO A 314 8.09 -2.82 18.34
N GLN A 315 8.50 -1.55 18.18
CA GLN A 315 7.56 -0.48 17.83
C GLN A 315 7.05 -0.61 16.39
N LEU A 316 7.91 -1.02 15.45
CA LEU A 316 7.49 -1.29 14.06
C LEU A 316 6.40 -2.37 14.03
N ARG A 317 6.52 -3.43 14.85
CA ARG A 317 5.50 -4.49 14.93
C ARG A 317 4.14 -3.94 15.34
N THR A 318 4.08 -3.16 16.41
CA THR A 318 2.82 -2.57 16.90
C THR A 318 2.18 -1.68 15.83
N ARG A 319 2.98 -0.85 15.17
CA ARG A 319 2.51 0.05 14.10
C ARG A 319 2.03 -0.71 12.87
N LEU A 320 2.74 -1.76 12.45
CA LEU A 320 2.34 -2.65 11.36
C LEU A 320 0.98 -3.30 11.63
N MET A 321 0.76 -3.79 12.85
CA MET A 321 -0.52 -4.39 13.26
C MET A 321 -1.65 -3.36 13.33
N ALA A 322 -1.37 -2.12 13.75
CA ALA A 322 -2.34 -1.03 13.75
C ALA A 322 -2.82 -0.69 12.32
N ILE A 323 -1.89 -0.61 11.36
CA ILE A 323 -2.21 -0.42 9.93
C ILE A 323 -3.11 -1.55 9.42
N LYS A 324 -2.75 -2.81 9.70
CA LYS A 324 -3.58 -3.96 9.28
C LYS A 324 -4.99 -3.88 9.87
N THR A 325 -5.10 -3.52 11.15
CA THR A 325 -6.39 -3.34 11.84
C THR A 325 -7.21 -2.22 11.21
N ALA A 326 -6.59 -1.09 10.87
CA ALA A 326 -7.25 0.03 10.22
C ALA A 326 -7.74 -0.32 8.80
N LEU A 327 -6.97 -1.08 8.03
CA LEU A 327 -7.42 -1.58 6.72
C LEU A 327 -8.60 -2.55 6.83
N ASP A 328 -8.60 -3.41 7.84
CA ASP A 328 -9.74 -4.30 8.12
C ASP A 328 -10.98 -3.51 8.54
N ALA A 329 -10.81 -2.40 9.25
CA ALA A 329 -11.89 -1.49 9.60
C ALA A 329 -12.41 -0.70 8.39
N GLU A 330 -11.52 -0.22 7.52
CA GLU A 330 -11.86 0.45 6.25
C GLU A 330 -12.76 -0.44 5.38
N GLN A 331 -12.40 -1.71 5.20
CA GLN A 331 -13.23 -2.66 4.44
C GLN A 331 -14.59 -2.91 5.09
N LYS A 332 -14.70 -2.87 6.43
CA LYS A 332 -15.99 -2.97 7.11
C LYS A 332 -16.84 -1.72 6.88
N ASP A 333 -16.22 -0.54 6.91
CA ASP A 333 -16.90 0.75 6.69
C ASP A 333 -17.49 0.86 5.27
N TRP A 334 -16.90 0.17 4.28
CA TRP A 334 -17.49 0.06 2.94
C TRP A 334 -18.92 -0.45 2.96
N THR A 335 -19.32 -1.26 3.95
CA THR A 335 -20.71 -1.71 4.11
C THR A 335 -21.66 -0.55 4.43
N ALA A 336 -21.25 0.37 5.31
CA ALA A 336 -22.09 1.52 5.66
C ALA A 336 -22.22 2.49 4.46
N GLN A 337 -21.13 2.66 3.71
CA GLN A 337 -21.09 3.48 2.51
C GLN A 337 -21.90 2.86 1.36
N SER A 338 -21.80 1.55 1.14
CA SER A 338 -22.54 0.84 0.09
C SER A 338 -24.05 0.94 0.30
N LEU A 339 -24.52 0.88 1.55
CA LEU A 339 -25.92 1.12 1.89
C LEU A 339 -26.43 2.50 1.48
N ARG A 340 -25.57 3.53 1.52
CA ARG A 340 -25.92 4.87 0.99
C ARG A 340 -26.06 4.83 -0.53
N HIS A 341 -25.10 4.22 -1.23
CA HIS A 341 -25.16 4.07 -2.68
C HIS A 341 -26.43 3.35 -3.16
N ILE A 342 -26.86 2.32 -2.43
CA ILE A 342 -28.08 1.55 -2.70
C ILE A 342 -29.31 2.42 -2.45
N LYS A 343 -29.38 3.06 -1.28
CA LYS A 343 -30.49 3.95 -0.91
C LYS A 343 -30.68 5.10 -1.90
N GLU A 344 -29.58 5.64 -2.39
CA GLU A 344 -29.55 6.76 -3.35
C GLU A 344 -29.67 6.30 -4.81
N SER A 345 -29.71 4.97 -5.07
CA SER A 345 -29.79 4.41 -6.42
C SER A 345 -28.73 4.97 -7.38
N THR A 346 -27.51 5.11 -6.87
CA THR A 346 -26.38 5.67 -7.62
C THR A 346 -26.07 4.82 -8.86
N GLN A 347 -25.50 5.46 -9.90
CA GLN A 347 -25.08 4.77 -11.12
C GLN A 347 -24.18 3.57 -10.84
N LEU A 348 -23.23 3.71 -9.90
CA LEU A 348 -22.34 2.62 -9.50
C LEU A 348 -23.12 1.42 -8.95
N SER A 349 -24.08 1.65 -8.04
CA SER A 349 -24.89 0.55 -7.48
C SER A 349 -25.68 -0.21 -8.55
N ALA A 350 -26.30 0.51 -9.49
CA ALA A 350 -27.04 -0.08 -10.59
C ALA A 350 -26.12 -0.84 -11.56
N GLN A 351 -24.95 -0.28 -11.86
CA GLN A 351 -23.93 -0.91 -12.71
C GLN A 351 -23.42 -2.21 -12.08
N LEU A 352 -23.10 -2.22 -10.78
CA LEU A 352 -22.63 -3.42 -10.08
C LEU A 352 -23.71 -4.51 -10.03
N ALA A 353 -24.97 -4.15 -9.79
CA ALA A 353 -26.08 -5.10 -9.82
C ALA A 353 -26.26 -5.74 -11.21
N PHE A 354 -26.13 -4.94 -12.26
CA PHE A 354 -26.16 -5.43 -13.64
C PHE A 354 -24.95 -6.34 -13.93
N GLN A 355 -23.73 -5.93 -13.55
CA GLN A 355 -22.52 -6.75 -13.72
C GLN A 355 -22.62 -8.08 -12.96
N PHE A 356 -23.21 -8.10 -11.77
CA PHE A 356 -23.48 -9.32 -11.02
C PHE A 356 -24.39 -10.26 -11.81
N THR A 357 -25.52 -9.74 -12.31
CA THR A 357 -26.49 -10.55 -13.08
C THR A 357 -25.83 -11.21 -14.30
N GLN A 358 -25.03 -10.45 -15.06
CA GLN A 358 -24.31 -10.98 -16.21
C GLN A 358 -23.25 -12.02 -15.81
N SER A 359 -22.52 -11.75 -14.73
CA SER A 359 -21.49 -12.66 -14.23
C SER A 359 -22.10 -13.96 -13.70
N ALA A 360 -23.24 -13.90 -13.02
CA ALA A 360 -23.92 -15.07 -12.46
C ALA A 360 -24.44 -16.00 -13.57
N LEU A 361 -24.96 -15.45 -14.67
CA LEU A 361 -25.36 -16.24 -15.85
C LEU A 361 -24.18 -16.99 -16.47
N LYS A 362 -22.99 -16.35 -16.51
CA LYS A 362 -21.75 -16.94 -17.05
C LYS A 362 -21.19 -18.01 -16.11
N TRP A 363 -21.12 -17.72 -14.81
CA TRP A 363 -20.36 -18.53 -13.85
C TRP A 363 -21.19 -19.60 -13.16
N ASN A 364 -22.44 -19.35 -12.76
CA ASN A 364 -23.19 -20.32 -11.94
C ASN A 364 -23.64 -21.58 -12.70
N ASN A 365 -23.48 -21.58 -14.03
CA ASN A 365 -23.65 -22.78 -14.86
C ASN A 365 -22.32 -23.47 -15.19
N ASN A 366 -21.19 -22.95 -14.67
CA ASN A 366 -19.85 -23.48 -14.84
C ASN A 366 -19.44 -24.30 -13.60
N SER A 367 -18.58 -25.30 -13.77
CA SER A 367 -18.11 -26.16 -12.69
C SER A 367 -16.99 -25.55 -11.85
N SER A 368 -16.38 -24.43 -12.26
CA SER A 368 -15.21 -23.86 -11.57
C SER A 368 -15.54 -22.81 -10.49
N LEU A 369 -16.63 -22.06 -10.66
CA LEU A 369 -16.94 -20.93 -9.78
C LEU A 369 -18.44 -20.70 -9.72
N GLU A 370 -18.99 -20.57 -8.52
CA GLU A 370 -20.32 -20.05 -8.28
C GLU A 370 -20.21 -18.69 -7.59
N ILE A 371 -21.09 -17.75 -7.96
CA ILE A 371 -21.17 -16.43 -7.35
C ILE A 371 -22.57 -16.16 -6.79
N SER A 372 -22.64 -15.49 -5.65
CA SER A 372 -23.89 -15.11 -5.00
C SER A 372 -23.77 -13.75 -4.32
N LEU A 373 -24.92 -13.11 -4.05
CA LEU A 373 -25.00 -11.96 -3.18
C LEU A 373 -25.53 -12.44 -1.81
N PRO A 374 -24.78 -12.24 -0.71
CA PRO A 374 -25.25 -12.61 0.63
C PRO A 374 -26.52 -11.84 1.02
N ASP A 375 -26.59 -10.58 0.57
CA ASP A 375 -27.77 -9.75 0.60
C ASP A 375 -28.10 -9.36 -0.85
N PRO A 376 -29.23 -9.83 -1.42
CA PRO A 376 -29.64 -9.48 -2.78
C PRO A 376 -29.78 -7.98 -3.05
N ALA A 377 -29.95 -7.16 -2.00
CA ALA A 377 -30.03 -5.71 -2.12
C ALA A 377 -28.64 -5.04 -2.20
N ASN A 378 -27.55 -5.76 -1.89
CA ASN A 378 -26.21 -5.20 -1.80
C ASN A 378 -25.28 -5.71 -2.92
N PRO A 379 -25.15 -4.97 -4.04
CA PRO A 379 -24.29 -5.38 -5.15
C PRO A 379 -22.79 -5.14 -4.91
N PHE A 380 -22.38 -4.65 -3.74
CA PHE A 380 -20.98 -4.35 -3.42
C PHE A 380 -20.27 -5.51 -2.70
N LEU A 381 -20.99 -6.55 -2.28
CA LEU A 381 -20.42 -7.69 -1.56
C LEU A 381 -20.83 -9.00 -2.23
N TRP A 382 -19.85 -9.70 -2.80
CA TRP A 382 -20.10 -10.95 -3.52
C TRP A 382 -19.45 -12.09 -2.75
N HIS A 383 -20.18 -13.20 -2.61
CA HIS A 383 -19.62 -14.47 -2.17
C HIS A 383 -19.28 -15.31 -3.38
N LEU A 384 -18.09 -15.88 -3.37
CA LEU A 384 -17.61 -16.75 -4.43
C LEU A 384 -17.34 -18.13 -3.83
N THR A 385 -17.87 -19.18 -4.46
CA THR A 385 -17.52 -20.57 -4.17
C THR A 385 -16.65 -21.07 -5.31
N LEU A 386 -15.36 -21.22 -5.07
CA LEU A 386 -14.42 -21.80 -6.02
C LEU A 386 -14.38 -23.32 -5.84
N PHE A 387 -14.62 -24.05 -6.92
CA PHE A 387 -14.57 -25.50 -6.93
C PHE A 387 -13.23 -25.96 -7.52
N GLY A 388 -12.55 -26.84 -6.81
CA GLY A 388 -11.28 -27.36 -7.23
C GLY A 388 -11.40 -28.23 -8.48
N LYS A 389 -10.55 -27.97 -9.47
CA LYS A 389 -10.60 -28.65 -10.76
C LYS A 389 -10.28 -30.14 -10.62
N PRO A 390 -11.04 -31.04 -11.28
CA PRO A 390 -10.76 -32.47 -11.27
C PRO A 390 -9.34 -32.81 -11.72
N MET A 391 -8.75 -33.85 -11.14
CA MET A 391 -7.40 -34.33 -11.47
C MET A 391 -6.27 -33.30 -11.18
N THR A 392 -6.51 -32.36 -10.28
CA THR A 392 -5.49 -31.40 -9.78
C THR A 392 -5.24 -31.59 -8.29
N ASN A 393 -4.33 -30.81 -7.70
CA ASN A 393 -4.17 -30.80 -6.24
C ASN A 393 -5.35 -30.16 -5.50
N LEU A 394 -6.25 -29.49 -6.22
CA LEU A 394 -7.45 -28.87 -5.68
C LEU A 394 -8.67 -29.79 -5.77
N ASP A 395 -8.57 -30.96 -6.41
CA ASP A 395 -9.71 -31.84 -6.70
C ASP A 395 -10.57 -32.13 -5.45
N GLY A 396 -11.88 -31.97 -5.60
CA GLY A 396 -12.87 -32.08 -4.52
C GLY A 396 -12.92 -30.90 -3.53
N GLY A 397 -12.07 -29.89 -3.70
CA GLY A 397 -12.05 -28.70 -2.85
C GLY A 397 -13.22 -27.74 -3.11
N ILE A 398 -13.72 -27.12 -2.06
CA ILE A 398 -14.79 -26.12 -2.08
C ILE A 398 -14.35 -24.92 -1.24
N PHE A 399 -13.85 -23.88 -1.90
CA PHE A 399 -13.28 -22.73 -1.21
C PHE A 399 -14.24 -21.55 -1.25
N GLN A 400 -14.56 -21.01 -0.08
CA GLN A 400 -15.37 -19.80 0.06
C GLN A 400 -14.48 -18.56 0.06
N LEU A 401 -14.82 -17.58 -0.77
CA LEU A 401 -14.17 -16.29 -0.84
C LEU A 401 -15.18 -15.16 -0.72
N THR A 402 -14.74 -14.04 -0.17
CA THR A 402 -15.48 -12.78 -0.18
C THR A 402 -14.79 -11.81 -1.13
N LEU A 403 -15.53 -11.27 -2.09
CA LEU A 403 -15.14 -10.15 -2.94
C LEU A 403 -15.90 -8.91 -2.47
N ALA A 404 -15.18 -8.01 -1.79
CA ALA A 404 -15.70 -6.73 -1.32
C ALA A 404 -15.30 -5.62 -2.31
N ILE A 405 -16.29 -4.97 -2.91
CA ILE A 405 -16.12 -3.89 -3.89
C ILE A 405 -16.21 -2.55 -3.14
N PRO A 406 -15.20 -1.68 -3.25
CA PRO A 406 -15.25 -0.38 -2.59
C PRO A 406 -16.34 0.52 -3.18
N PRO A 407 -16.96 1.39 -2.37
CA PRO A 407 -17.90 2.43 -2.82
C PRO A 407 -17.32 3.40 -3.84
N THR A 408 -15.98 3.52 -3.90
CA THR A 408 -15.25 4.37 -4.84
C THR A 408 -14.73 3.62 -6.07
N PHE A 409 -15.22 2.41 -6.34
CA PHE A 409 -14.84 1.66 -7.54
C PHE A 409 -15.18 2.45 -8.82
N PRO A 410 -14.28 2.54 -9.82
CA PRO A 410 -13.01 1.80 -9.96
C PRO A 410 -11.75 2.47 -9.41
N ASP A 411 -11.84 3.65 -8.79
CA ASP A 411 -10.66 4.37 -8.27
C ASP A 411 -9.95 3.56 -7.17
N ALA A 412 -10.74 2.93 -6.29
CA ALA A 412 -10.25 1.88 -5.41
C ALA A 412 -10.64 0.51 -5.96
N GLN A 413 -9.78 -0.48 -5.76
CA GLN A 413 -9.95 -1.81 -6.33
C GLN A 413 -10.55 -2.81 -5.32
N PRO A 414 -11.28 -3.86 -5.77
CA PRO A 414 -11.87 -4.87 -4.89
C PRO A 414 -10.85 -5.58 -3.98
N ARG A 415 -11.28 -5.93 -2.76
CA ARG A 415 -10.53 -6.79 -1.84
C ARG A 415 -11.12 -8.18 -1.85
N VAL A 416 -10.28 -9.18 -2.07
CA VAL A 416 -10.70 -10.58 -2.19
C VAL A 416 -9.96 -11.39 -1.15
N THR A 417 -10.74 -12.07 -0.30
CA THR A 417 -10.23 -12.83 0.85
C THR A 417 -10.82 -14.22 0.86
N PHE A 418 -9.98 -15.23 1.03
CA PHE A 418 -10.41 -16.59 1.34
C PHE A 418 -10.96 -16.66 2.77
N GLN A 419 -12.20 -17.13 2.89
CA GLN A 419 -12.80 -17.48 4.17
C GLN A 419 -12.42 -18.90 4.57
N THR A 420 -12.34 -19.81 3.59
CA THR A 420 -11.84 -21.16 3.79
C THR A 420 -10.31 -21.16 3.78
N PRO A 421 -9.63 -21.73 4.80
CA PRO A 421 -8.17 -21.82 4.82
C PRO A 421 -7.61 -22.60 3.62
N ILE A 422 -6.58 -22.04 2.97
CA ILE A 422 -5.87 -22.69 1.87
C ILE A 422 -4.37 -22.41 1.95
N ILE A 423 -3.54 -23.43 1.75
CA ILE A 423 -2.10 -23.25 1.58
C ILE A 423 -1.81 -23.08 0.08
N HIS A 424 -1.72 -21.84 -0.38
CA HIS A 424 -1.47 -21.52 -1.78
C HIS A 424 -0.43 -20.41 -1.94
N HIS A 425 0.42 -20.46 -2.97
CA HIS A 425 1.49 -19.46 -3.14
C HIS A 425 0.98 -18.06 -3.53
N ARG A 426 -0.25 -17.95 -4.03
CA ARG A 426 -0.96 -16.67 -4.32
C ARG A 426 -1.90 -16.21 -3.22
N VAL A 427 -2.02 -16.93 -2.10
CA VAL A 427 -2.94 -16.58 -1.01
C VAL A 427 -2.14 -16.32 0.25
N GLY A 428 -2.26 -15.11 0.79
CA GLY A 428 -1.56 -14.70 2.01
C GLY A 428 -1.85 -15.65 3.17
N GLY A 429 -0.80 -16.12 3.84
CA GLY A 429 -0.91 -17.22 4.80
C GLY A 429 -1.71 -16.84 6.05
N THR A 430 -1.53 -15.61 6.54
CA THR A 430 -2.31 -15.10 7.69
C THR A 430 -3.49 -14.23 7.30
N THR A 431 -3.43 -13.61 6.11
CA THR A 431 -4.44 -12.64 5.69
C THR A 431 -5.57 -13.25 4.87
N GLY A 432 -5.36 -14.40 4.24
CA GLY A 432 -6.30 -14.99 3.27
C GLY A 432 -6.44 -14.17 1.98
N ILE A 433 -5.66 -13.09 1.82
CA ILE A 433 -5.77 -12.19 0.67
C ILE A 433 -5.19 -12.87 -0.56
N VAL A 434 -5.95 -12.90 -1.65
CA VAL A 434 -5.50 -13.47 -2.92
C VAL A 434 -4.83 -12.43 -3.81
N VAL A 435 -3.75 -12.84 -4.45
CA VAL A 435 -3.05 -12.09 -5.50
C VAL A 435 -3.56 -12.52 -6.86
N TYR A 436 -4.10 -11.55 -7.59
CA TYR A 436 -4.60 -11.75 -8.94
C TYR A 436 -4.40 -10.47 -9.76
N PHE A 437 -4.44 -10.59 -11.09
CA PHE A 437 -4.14 -9.52 -12.03
C PHE A 437 -5.24 -9.43 -13.10
N PRO A 438 -6.30 -8.63 -12.89
CA PRO A 438 -7.34 -8.47 -13.89
C PRO A 438 -6.77 -7.80 -15.14
N LYS A 439 -7.25 -8.19 -16.33
CA LYS A 439 -6.86 -7.52 -17.59
C LYS A 439 -7.36 -6.07 -17.65
N LYS A 440 -8.47 -5.80 -16.97
CA LYS A 440 -9.05 -4.47 -16.79
C LYS A 440 -9.54 -4.30 -15.37
N GLU A 441 -8.90 -3.41 -14.63
CA GLU A 441 -9.19 -3.09 -13.23
C GLU A 441 -10.57 -2.42 -13.02
N GLY A 442 -11.22 -1.92 -14.09
CA GLY A 442 -12.55 -1.31 -14.03
C GLY A 442 -13.73 -2.26 -14.27
N GLU A 443 -13.48 -3.55 -14.54
CA GLU A 443 -14.50 -4.53 -14.91
C GLU A 443 -14.50 -5.74 -13.97
N ILE A 444 -15.50 -5.90 -13.11
CA ILE A 444 -15.55 -6.99 -12.10
C ILE A 444 -15.46 -8.39 -12.74
N ALA A 445 -15.97 -8.57 -13.96
CA ALA A 445 -15.85 -9.83 -14.70
C ALA A 445 -14.38 -10.25 -14.97
N GLU A 446 -13.49 -9.28 -15.19
CA GLU A 446 -12.05 -9.53 -15.36
C GLU A 446 -11.38 -9.87 -14.02
N HIS A 447 -11.88 -9.33 -12.90
CA HIS A 447 -11.45 -9.75 -11.56
C HIS A 447 -11.82 -11.21 -11.30
N LEU A 448 -13.06 -11.62 -11.56
CA LEU A 448 -13.49 -13.01 -11.38
C LEU A 448 -12.63 -13.99 -12.19
N THR A 449 -12.38 -13.66 -13.45
CA THR A 449 -11.54 -14.48 -14.34
C THR A 449 -10.11 -14.59 -13.78
N ALA A 450 -9.51 -13.47 -13.39
CA ALA A 450 -8.16 -13.46 -12.84
C ALA A 450 -8.05 -14.17 -11.47
N ILE A 451 -9.09 -14.15 -10.63
CA ILE A 451 -9.12 -14.89 -9.36
C ILE A 451 -9.07 -16.39 -9.63
N VAL A 452 -9.94 -16.91 -10.51
CA VAL A 452 -9.95 -18.34 -10.88
C VAL A 452 -8.60 -18.73 -11.49
N GLU A 453 -8.12 -17.96 -12.48
CA GLU A 453 -6.82 -18.19 -13.11
C GLU A 453 -5.67 -18.20 -12.09
N SER A 454 -5.68 -17.30 -11.09
CA SER A 454 -4.60 -17.21 -10.08
C SER A 454 -4.49 -18.43 -9.17
N ILE A 455 -5.58 -19.15 -8.95
CA ILE A 455 -5.63 -20.34 -8.08
C ILE A 455 -5.43 -21.61 -8.89
N GLU A 456 -5.88 -21.64 -10.14
CA GLU A 456 -5.68 -22.76 -11.05
C GLU A 456 -4.31 -22.76 -11.76
N ASP A 457 -3.49 -21.71 -11.60
CA ASP A 457 -2.16 -21.56 -12.21
C ASP A 457 -1.13 -22.55 -11.61
N GLU A 458 -1.26 -23.83 -11.95
CA GLU A 458 -0.34 -24.90 -11.56
C GLU A 458 0.55 -25.35 -12.73
N GLY A 459 1.82 -25.65 -12.44
CA GLY A 459 2.72 -26.34 -13.38
C GLY A 459 3.49 -25.41 -14.33
N GLU A 460 3.57 -25.78 -15.61
CA GLU A 460 4.40 -25.09 -16.62
C GLU A 460 3.85 -23.72 -17.04
N THR A 461 2.57 -23.44 -16.76
CA THR A 461 1.95 -22.14 -17.04
C THR A 461 2.26 -21.09 -15.98
N ALA A 462 2.60 -21.54 -14.76
CA ALA A 462 2.90 -20.66 -13.64
C ALA A 462 4.21 -19.93 -13.89
N ARG A 463 4.12 -18.60 -14.03
CA ARG A 463 5.28 -17.73 -14.18
C ARG A 463 5.78 -17.29 -12.81
N PHE A 464 7.06 -17.52 -12.54
CA PHE A 464 7.72 -17.00 -11.36
C PHE A 464 7.68 -15.46 -11.38
N ASP A 465 7.04 -14.88 -10.38
CA ASP A 465 7.08 -13.44 -10.13
C ASP A 465 7.41 -13.21 -8.65
N PRO A 466 8.62 -12.77 -8.32
CA PRO A 466 9.05 -12.57 -6.94
C PRO A 466 8.37 -11.34 -6.30
N ARG A 467 7.62 -10.54 -7.06
CA ARG A 467 6.82 -9.42 -6.55
C ARG A 467 5.41 -9.84 -6.16
N ALA A 468 5.03 -11.09 -6.43
CA ALA A 468 3.74 -11.64 -6.08
C ALA A 468 3.82 -12.67 -4.92
N VAL A 469 4.92 -12.63 -4.16
CA VAL A 469 5.14 -13.48 -2.98
C VAL A 469 4.31 -12.95 -1.82
N VAL A 470 3.24 -13.65 -1.48
CA VAL A 470 2.34 -13.27 -0.37
C VAL A 470 2.27 -14.30 0.74
N ASN A 471 2.70 -15.52 0.45
CA ASN A 471 2.85 -16.58 1.43
C ASN A 471 4.25 -17.18 1.27
N PRO A 472 5.25 -16.69 2.02
CA PRO A 472 6.62 -17.09 1.74
C PRO A 472 6.88 -18.56 2.10
N GLU A 473 6.09 -19.19 2.99
CA GLU A 473 6.18 -20.65 3.23
C GLU A 473 5.70 -21.44 2.01
N ALA A 474 4.49 -21.13 1.51
CA ALA A 474 3.94 -21.79 0.34
C ALA A 474 4.80 -21.55 -0.91
N PHE A 475 5.34 -20.33 -1.05
CA PHE A 475 6.24 -19.95 -2.14
C PHE A 475 7.54 -20.76 -2.12
N GLU A 476 8.19 -20.89 -0.96
CA GLU A 476 9.41 -21.70 -0.82
C GLU A 476 9.14 -23.18 -1.16
N LEU A 477 7.97 -23.70 -0.78
CA LEU A 477 7.60 -25.07 -1.10
C LEU A 477 7.34 -25.26 -2.61
N TYR A 478 6.66 -24.32 -3.26
CA TYR A 478 6.30 -24.42 -4.67
C TYR A 478 7.51 -24.25 -5.61
N TRP A 479 8.38 -23.29 -5.31
CA TRP A 479 9.53 -22.92 -6.13
C TRP A 479 10.86 -23.55 -5.71
N GLY A 480 10.94 -24.15 -4.51
CA GLY A 480 12.18 -24.69 -3.96
C GLY A 480 12.60 -26.08 -4.44
N GLY A 481 12.21 -26.47 -5.67
CA GLY A 481 12.57 -27.73 -6.32
C GLY A 481 11.53 -28.86 -6.19
N GLU A 482 11.79 -29.99 -6.85
CA GLU A 482 10.81 -31.07 -7.03
C GLU A 482 10.32 -31.68 -5.71
N GLU A 483 11.24 -31.97 -4.77
CA GLU A 483 10.88 -32.57 -3.48
C GLU A 483 10.01 -31.65 -2.62
N LYS A 484 10.35 -30.35 -2.57
CA LYS A 484 9.54 -29.35 -1.89
C LYS A 484 8.18 -29.16 -2.58
N ARG A 485 8.13 -29.24 -3.92
CA ARG A 485 6.88 -29.17 -4.68
C ARG A 485 5.96 -30.38 -4.41
N LYS A 486 6.53 -31.57 -4.17
CA LYS A 486 5.74 -32.73 -3.69
C LYS A 486 5.12 -32.47 -2.31
N VAL A 487 5.84 -31.80 -1.41
CA VAL A 487 5.30 -31.36 -0.10
C VAL A 487 4.19 -30.34 -0.30
N TYR A 488 4.38 -29.35 -1.17
CA TYR A 488 3.36 -28.36 -1.53
C TYR A 488 2.08 -29.04 -2.00
N GLY A 489 2.16 -29.95 -2.98
CA GLY A 489 0.97 -30.65 -3.51
C GLY A 489 0.25 -31.49 -2.44
N ARG A 490 0.99 -32.10 -1.49
CA ARG A 490 0.37 -32.79 -0.35
C ARG A 490 -0.38 -31.84 0.58
N LYS A 491 0.20 -30.67 0.88
CA LYS A 491 -0.44 -29.64 1.71
C LYS A 491 -1.67 -29.05 1.02
N LEU A 492 -1.58 -28.76 -0.28
CA LEU A 492 -2.69 -28.21 -1.06
C LEU A 492 -3.87 -29.19 -1.16
N ARG A 493 -3.62 -30.48 -1.45
CA ARG A 493 -4.66 -31.53 -1.40
C ARG A 493 -5.31 -31.67 -0.04
N ARG A 494 -4.55 -31.49 1.03
CA ARG A 494 -5.08 -31.50 2.39
C ARG A 494 -6.03 -30.32 2.60
N SER A 495 -5.66 -29.10 2.19
CA SER A 495 -6.55 -27.94 2.22
C SER A 495 -7.82 -28.17 1.41
N ALA A 496 -7.72 -28.78 0.21
CA ALA A 496 -8.88 -29.13 -0.59
C ALA A 496 -9.82 -30.12 0.12
N ARG A 497 -9.30 -31.20 0.70
CA ARG A 497 -10.14 -32.13 1.46
C ARG A 497 -10.82 -31.48 2.66
N GLU A 498 -10.06 -30.73 3.46
CA GLU A 498 -10.58 -30.03 4.65
C GLU A 498 -11.67 -29.01 4.25
N SER A 499 -11.51 -28.32 3.11
CA SER A 499 -12.51 -27.38 2.60
C SER A 499 -13.87 -28.02 2.25
N GLY A 500 -13.86 -29.27 1.77
CA GLY A 500 -15.09 -29.99 1.44
C GLY A 500 -15.82 -30.57 2.66
N GLU A 501 -15.11 -30.77 3.77
CA GLU A 501 -15.68 -31.25 5.04
C GLU A 501 -16.40 -30.11 5.79
N ASP A 502 -15.88 -28.89 5.74
CA ASP A 502 -16.48 -27.69 6.36
C ASP A 502 -17.65 -27.08 5.55
N GLY A 503 -17.83 -27.51 4.29
CA GLY A 503 -18.88 -27.04 3.38
C GLY A 503 -20.17 -27.87 3.37
N CYS A 504 -20.26 -28.93 4.19
CA CYS A 504 -21.42 -29.83 4.30
C CYS A 504 -22.29 -29.54 5.53
#